data_AF-A0A7X1TIY5-F1
#
_entry.id   AF-A0A7X1TIY5-F1
#
_cell.length_a   1.000
_cell.length_b   1.000
_cell.length_c   1.000
_cell.angle_alpha   90.00
_cell.angle_beta   90.00
_cell.angle_gamma   90.00
#
_symmetry.space_group_name_H-M   'P 1'
#
loop_
_entity.id
_entity.type
_entity.pdbx_description
1 polymer ?
#
loop_
_entity_poly.entity_id
_entity_poly.type
_entity_poly.pdbx_seq_one_letter_code
_entity_poly.pdbx_strand_id
1 'polypeptide(L)'
;DLGIEEIDAAQVALEEADFIVSAGNGVNDVAAFEKLASTFGAAIGASRVAVDNGMFTRDKQIGATGKTVEASVYIAFGISGAVQHLQGIKDCRHVIAVNLDGSAPIAKRANLTIIGDTQATIASLIDEIDRARAARSAAAAPAMKPIVEGVAA
;
A
#
# COMPACT_ATOMS: atom_id res chain seq x y z
N ASP A 1 -6.27 27.90 -15.55
CA ASP A 1 -5.17 26.93 -15.50
C ASP A 1 -4.80 26.75 -14.05
N LEU A 2 -5.38 25.75 -13.37
CA LEU A 2 -5.43 25.67 -11.90
C LEU A 2 -4.18 25.05 -11.24
N GLY A 3 -3.05 25.03 -11.95
CA GLY A 3 -1.80 24.47 -11.43
C GLY A 3 -1.86 22.95 -11.25
N ILE A 4 -0.68 22.35 -11.10
CA ILE A 4 -0.53 20.94 -10.71
C ILE A 4 -0.42 20.94 -9.19
N GLU A 5 -1.41 20.40 -8.48
CA GLU A 5 -1.32 20.19 -7.03
C GLU A 5 -0.74 18.81 -6.73
N GLU A 6 0.33 18.78 -5.94
CA GLU A 6 0.86 17.53 -5.36
C GLU A 6 -0.11 17.06 -4.26
N ILE A 7 -0.82 15.97 -4.55
CA ILE A 7 -1.66 15.27 -3.58
C ILE A 7 -0.93 14.04 -3.04
N ASP A 8 -1.10 13.76 -1.74
CA ASP A 8 -0.59 12.52 -1.16
C ASP A 8 -1.27 11.32 -1.85
N ALA A 9 -0.47 10.34 -2.28
CA ALA A 9 -0.97 9.13 -2.90
C ALA A 9 -2.01 8.39 -2.04
N ALA A 10 -1.93 8.51 -0.70
CA ALA A 10 -2.93 7.98 0.23
C ALA A 10 -4.34 8.59 0.05
N GLN A 11 -4.42 9.78 -0.55
CA GLN A 11 -5.66 10.53 -0.81
C GLN A 11 -6.22 10.33 -2.22
N VAL A 12 -5.50 9.63 -3.11
CA VAL A 12 -5.96 9.35 -4.48
C VAL A 12 -7.24 8.51 -4.44
N ALA A 13 -8.17 8.81 -5.35
CA ALA A 13 -9.39 8.03 -5.52
C ALA A 13 -9.05 6.58 -5.88
N LEU A 14 -9.67 5.62 -5.18
CA LEU A 14 -9.33 4.21 -5.31
C LEU A 14 -9.50 3.65 -6.73
N GLU A 15 -10.47 4.16 -7.49
CA GLU A 15 -10.71 3.76 -8.87
C GLU A 15 -9.61 4.21 -9.85
N GLU A 16 -8.83 5.23 -9.48
CA GLU A 16 -7.76 5.79 -10.31
C GLU A 16 -6.36 5.39 -9.79
N ALA A 17 -6.29 4.78 -8.61
CA ALA A 17 -5.04 4.41 -7.97
C ALA A 17 -4.39 3.18 -8.63
N ASP A 18 -3.14 3.32 -9.06
CA ASP A 18 -2.38 2.20 -9.65
C ASP A 18 -1.72 1.29 -8.59
N PHE A 19 -1.56 1.80 -7.36
CA PHE A 19 -1.05 1.06 -6.22
C PHE A 19 -1.93 1.28 -4.99
N ILE A 20 -2.52 0.20 -4.49
CA ILE A 20 -3.41 0.19 -3.33
C ILE A 20 -2.87 -0.76 -2.25
N VAL A 21 -2.83 -0.26 -1.01
CA VAL A 21 -2.76 -1.12 0.18
C VAL A 21 -4.12 -1.14 0.83
N SER A 22 -4.61 -2.32 1.23
CA SER A 22 -5.96 -2.47 1.76
C SER A 22 -6.02 -3.19 3.10
N ALA A 23 -6.70 -2.55 4.06
CA ALA A 23 -6.84 -3.05 5.42
C ALA A 23 -8.10 -3.92 5.59
N GLY A 24 -7.91 -5.08 6.22
CA GLY A 24 -8.95 -5.98 6.67
C GLY A 24 -9.17 -5.96 8.17
N ASN A 25 -9.86 -6.98 8.68
CA ASN A 25 -10.09 -7.15 10.12
C ASN A 25 -8.82 -7.50 10.91
N GLY A 26 -7.76 -7.99 10.23
CA GLY A 26 -6.47 -8.25 10.88
C GLY A 26 -5.59 -7.01 11.08
N VAL A 27 -6.03 -5.84 10.62
CA VAL A 27 -5.35 -4.56 10.88
C VAL A 27 -5.93 -3.92 12.13
N ASN A 28 -5.11 -3.79 13.18
CA ASN A 28 -5.53 -3.25 14.48
C ASN A 28 -4.91 -1.88 14.78
N ASP A 29 -3.76 -1.57 14.19
CA ASP A 29 -3.11 -0.26 14.28
C ASP A 29 -3.29 0.50 12.95
N VAL A 30 -4.32 1.34 12.89
CA VAL A 30 -4.64 2.14 11.70
C VAL A 30 -3.56 3.18 11.44
N ALA A 31 -2.96 3.77 12.48
CA ALA A 31 -1.92 4.78 12.31
C ALA A 31 -0.65 4.19 11.68
N ALA A 32 -0.23 2.99 12.11
CA ALA A 32 0.87 2.27 11.47
C ALA A 32 0.54 1.90 10.01
N PHE A 33 -0.71 1.53 9.73
CA PHE A 33 -1.16 1.22 8.38
C PHE A 33 -1.16 2.45 7.45
N GLU A 34 -1.61 3.61 7.93
CA GLU A 34 -1.55 4.88 7.20
C GLU A 34 -0.10 5.29 6.93
N LYS A 35 0.79 5.12 7.92
CA LYS A 35 2.23 5.33 7.73
C LYS A 35 2.78 4.42 6.63
N LEU A 36 2.41 3.13 6.61
CA LEU A 36 2.83 2.20 5.56
C LEU A 36 2.36 2.67 4.17
N ALA A 37 1.10 3.09 4.05
CA ALA A 37 0.56 3.59 2.79
C ALA A 37 1.32 4.82 2.28
N SER A 38 1.57 5.80 3.15
CA SER A 38 2.39 6.97 2.83
C SER A 38 3.84 6.59 2.47
N THR A 39 4.41 5.64 3.21
CA THR A 39 5.77 5.12 2.93
C THR A 39 5.83 4.41 1.58
N PHE A 40 4.77 3.72 1.15
CA PHE A 40 4.70 3.16 -0.20
C PHE A 40 4.37 4.20 -1.28
N GLY A 41 3.71 5.30 -0.92
CA GLY A 41 3.03 6.16 -1.89
C GLY A 41 1.84 5.43 -2.53
N ALA A 42 1.04 4.73 -1.72
CA ALA A 42 -0.09 3.93 -2.15
C ALA A 42 -1.42 4.50 -1.61
N ALA A 43 -2.49 4.34 -2.40
CA ALA A 43 -3.83 4.66 -1.93
C ALA A 43 -4.31 3.65 -0.87
N ILE A 44 -5.12 4.13 0.07
CA ILE A 44 -5.66 3.31 1.16
C ILE A 44 -7.03 2.77 0.78
N GLY A 45 -7.15 1.44 0.73
CA GLY A 45 -8.43 0.74 0.66
C GLY A 45 -8.78 0.04 1.97
N ALA A 46 -10.03 -0.41 2.10
CA ALA A 46 -10.50 -1.14 3.26
C ALA A 46 -11.53 -2.19 2.88
N SER A 47 -11.54 -3.32 3.59
CA SER A 47 -12.64 -4.27 3.52
C SER A 47 -13.91 -3.69 4.16
N ARG A 48 -15.07 -4.25 3.83
CA ARG A 48 -16.33 -3.89 4.50
C ARG A 48 -16.25 -4.03 6.02
N VAL A 49 -15.64 -5.10 6.53
CA VAL A 49 -15.53 -5.32 7.99
C VAL A 49 -14.73 -4.19 8.65
N ALA A 50 -13.67 -3.72 8.00
CA ALA A 50 -12.87 -2.62 8.53
C ALA A 50 -13.66 -1.29 8.58
N VAL A 51 -14.50 -1.05 7.58
CA VAL A 51 -15.42 0.10 7.55
C VAL A 51 -16.53 -0.03 8.57
N ASP A 52 -17.18 -1.19 8.67
CA ASP A 52 -18.26 -1.46 9.61
C ASP A 52 -17.75 -1.37 11.07
N ASN A 53 -16.48 -1.66 11.33
CA ASN A 53 -15.81 -1.46 12.63
C ASN A 53 -15.40 0.00 12.91
N GLY A 54 -15.67 0.93 11.99
CA GLY A 54 -15.33 2.35 12.12
C GLY A 54 -13.84 2.68 11.96
N MET A 55 -13.02 1.75 11.45
CA MET A 55 -11.59 1.98 11.23
C MET A 55 -11.32 2.84 10.00
N PHE A 56 -12.19 2.75 8.99
CA PHE A 56 -12.09 3.51 7.76
C PHE A 56 -13.47 4.00 7.32
N THR A 57 -13.50 5.08 6.56
CA THR A 57 -14.72 5.63 5.97
C THR A 57 -15.18 4.82 4.75
N ARG A 58 -16.45 4.96 4.39
CA ARG A 58 -17.09 4.13 3.35
C ARG A 58 -16.53 4.38 1.94
N ASP A 59 -15.96 5.54 1.67
CA ASP A 59 -15.23 5.83 0.43
C ASP A 59 -13.97 4.97 0.26
N LYS A 60 -13.43 4.42 1.36
CA LYS A 60 -12.29 3.50 1.31
C LYS A 60 -12.73 2.04 1.07
N GLN A 61 -14.04 1.74 1.10
CA GLN A 61 -14.53 0.37 1.01
C GLN A 61 -14.35 -0.23 -0.38
N ILE A 62 -13.74 -1.41 -0.46
CA ILE A 62 -13.60 -2.20 -1.70
C ILE A 62 -14.48 -3.47 -1.61
N GLY A 63 -15.11 -3.82 -2.72
CA GLY A 63 -15.95 -5.01 -2.87
C GLY A 63 -17.32 -4.73 -3.49
N ALA A 64 -18.16 -5.75 -3.57
CA ALA A 64 -19.45 -5.75 -4.29
C ALA A 64 -20.43 -4.61 -3.94
N THR A 65 -20.31 -4.05 -2.74
CA THR A 65 -21.15 -2.94 -2.23
C THR A 65 -20.34 -1.68 -1.93
N GLY A 66 -19.08 -1.65 -2.35
CA GLY A 66 -18.17 -0.52 -2.28
C GLY A 66 -17.63 -0.21 -3.68
N LYS A 67 -16.35 0.13 -3.76
CA LYS A 67 -15.65 0.39 -5.01
C LYS A 67 -15.10 -0.90 -5.62
N THR A 68 -15.08 -0.94 -6.95
CA THR A 68 -14.30 -1.90 -7.73
C THR A 68 -13.06 -1.19 -8.24
N VAL A 69 -11.91 -1.84 -8.18
CA VAL A 69 -10.61 -1.25 -8.50
C VAL A 69 -9.83 -2.14 -9.47
N GLU A 70 -9.00 -1.51 -10.30
CA GLU A 70 -8.22 -2.16 -11.37
C GLU A 70 -6.70 -1.91 -11.22
N ALA A 71 -6.24 -1.65 -10.00
CA ALA A 71 -4.84 -1.31 -9.69
C ALA A 71 -3.84 -2.34 -10.23
N SER A 72 -2.67 -1.86 -10.69
CA SER A 72 -1.54 -2.74 -11.04
C SER A 72 -1.04 -3.53 -9.84
N VAL A 73 -1.00 -2.92 -8.65
CA VAL A 73 -0.59 -3.57 -7.40
C VAL A 73 -1.65 -3.37 -6.32
N TYR A 74 -2.09 -4.47 -5.71
CA TYR A 74 -3.02 -4.49 -4.60
C TYR A 74 -2.48 -5.38 -3.47
N ILE A 75 -2.25 -4.81 -2.28
CA ILE A 75 -1.76 -5.57 -1.12
C ILE A 75 -2.86 -5.64 -0.07
N ALA A 76 -3.31 -6.85 0.23
CA ALA A 76 -4.35 -7.14 1.21
C ALA A 76 -3.74 -7.50 2.56
N PHE A 77 -3.94 -6.64 3.57
CA PHE A 77 -3.47 -6.88 4.94
C PHE A 77 -4.62 -7.36 5.82
N GLY A 78 -4.56 -8.61 6.29
CA GLY A 78 -5.56 -9.16 7.22
C GLY A 78 -6.98 -9.25 6.65
N ILE A 79 -7.12 -9.38 5.33
CA ILE A 79 -8.40 -9.56 4.63
C ILE A 79 -8.64 -11.06 4.40
N SER A 80 -9.81 -11.59 4.74
CA SER A 80 -10.12 -13.02 4.51
C SER A 80 -10.40 -13.35 3.04
N GLY A 81 -10.93 -12.40 2.27
CA GLY A 81 -11.29 -12.58 0.87
C GLY A 81 -12.70 -13.16 0.67
N ALA A 82 -13.69 -12.72 1.44
CA ALA A 82 -15.09 -13.02 1.14
C ALA A 82 -15.41 -12.72 -0.34
N VAL A 83 -16.29 -13.50 -0.96
CA VAL A 83 -16.60 -13.40 -2.41
C VAL A 83 -16.91 -11.95 -2.83
N GLN A 84 -17.62 -11.21 -1.97
CA GLN A 84 -17.95 -9.82 -2.19
C GLN A 84 -16.71 -8.92 -2.26
N HIS A 85 -15.70 -9.15 -1.43
CA HIS A 85 -14.43 -8.40 -1.50
C HIS A 85 -13.68 -8.75 -2.79
N LEU A 86 -13.58 -10.04 -3.10
CA LEU A 86 -12.86 -10.52 -4.29
C LEU A 86 -13.44 -9.98 -5.60
N GLN A 87 -14.76 -9.80 -5.67
CA GLN A 87 -15.41 -9.16 -6.83
C GLN A 87 -14.91 -7.74 -7.09
N GLY A 88 -14.59 -6.98 -6.04
CA GLY A 88 -14.09 -5.60 -6.16
C GLY A 88 -12.63 -5.49 -6.58
N ILE A 89 -11.86 -6.58 -6.55
CA ILE A 89 -10.43 -6.61 -6.93
C ILE A 89 -10.16 -7.61 -8.07
N LYS A 90 -11.22 -8.05 -8.76
CA LYS A 90 -11.13 -9.12 -9.76
C LYS A 90 -10.15 -8.73 -10.88
N ASP A 91 -10.10 -7.45 -11.24
CA ASP A 91 -9.32 -6.90 -12.34
C ASP A 91 -7.93 -6.36 -11.90
N CYS A 92 -7.59 -6.42 -10.60
CA CYS A 92 -6.25 -6.06 -10.13
C CYS A 92 -5.18 -7.01 -10.68
N ARG A 93 -4.10 -6.47 -11.23
CA ARG A 93 -3.07 -7.26 -11.92
C ARG A 93 -2.21 -8.10 -10.97
N HIS A 94 -1.66 -7.48 -9.93
CA HIS A 94 -0.82 -8.15 -8.93
C HIS A 94 -1.45 -8.02 -7.55
N VAL A 95 -1.96 -9.12 -7.03
CA VAL A 95 -2.52 -9.20 -5.68
C VAL A 95 -1.52 -9.88 -4.75
N ILE A 96 -1.19 -9.21 -3.66
CA ILE A 96 -0.35 -9.74 -2.58
C ILE A 96 -1.22 -9.85 -1.34
N ALA A 97 -1.13 -10.97 -0.61
CA ALA A 97 -1.87 -11.16 0.63
C ALA A 97 -0.93 -11.31 1.82
N VAL A 98 -1.24 -10.61 2.92
CA VAL A 98 -0.65 -10.82 4.24
C VAL A 98 -1.76 -11.32 5.15
N ASN A 99 -1.66 -12.55 5.62
CA ASN A 99 -2.68 -13.15 6.47
C ASN A 99 -2.07 -14.18 7.42
N LEU A 100 -2.66 -14.36 8.60
CA LEU A 100 -2.29 -15.45 9.51
C LEU A 100 -2.76 -16.82 9.00
N ASP A 101 -3.86 -16.84 8.24
CA ASP A 101 -4.47 -18.04 7.70
C ASP A 101 -4.15 -18.22 6.21
N GLY A 102 -3.31 -19.21 5.90
CA GLY A 102 -2.97 -19.55 4.51
C GLY A 102 -4.06 -20.28 3.74
N SER A 103 -5.13 -20.69 4.41
CA SER A 103 -6.31 -21.26 3.76
C SER A 103 -7.35 -20.19 3.37
N ALA A 104 -7.15 -18.94 3.81
CA ALA A 104 -8.07 -17.84 3.54
C ALA A 104 -8.32 -17.67 2.03
N PRO A 105 -9.56 -17.42 1.59
CA PRO A 105 -9.87 -17.20 0.18
C PRO A 105 -9.00 -16.16 -0.55
N ILE A 106 -8.56 -15.10 0.14
CA ILE A 106 -7.65 -14.10 -0.45
C ILE A 106 -6.32 -14.73 -0.90
N ALA A 107 -5.81 -15.72 -0.14
CA ALA A 107 -4.54 -16.37 -0.43
C ALA A 107 -4.59 -17.14 -1.75
N LYS A 108 -5.78 -17.65 -2.11
CA LYS A 108 -6.02 -18.32 -3.40
C LYS A 108 -6.10 -17.34 -4.57
N ARG A 109 -6.53 -16.10 -4.32
CA ARG A 109 -6.56 -15.02 -5.32
C ARG A 109 -5.19 -14.37 -5.52
N ALA A 110 -4.35 -14.36 -4.49
CA ALA A 110 -3.08 -13.67 -4.49
C ALA A 110 -2.03 -14.35 -5.38
N ASN A 111 -1.21 -13.54 -6.03
CA ASN A 111 -0.01 -13.96 -6.74
C ASN A 111 1.15 -14.29 -5.77
N LEU A 112 1.18 -13.60 -4.63
CA LEU A 112 2.12 -13.82 -3.54
C LEU A 112 1.36 -13.78 -2.22
N THR A 113 1.62 -14.75 -1.35
CA THR A 113 1.02 -14.79 -0.01
C THR A 113 2.10 -14.89 1.05
N ILE A 114 2.03 -13.98 2.03
CA ILE A 114 2.83 -13.97 3.25
C ILE A 114 1.96 -14.51 4.38
N ILE A 115 2.35 -15.66 4.94
CA ILE A 115 1.70 -16.24 6.11
C ILE A 115 2.41 -15.75 7.36
N GLY A 116 1.76 -14.87 8.11
CA GLY A 116 2.37 -14.24 9.26
C GLY A 116 1.52 -13.16 9.91
N ASP A 117 2.04 -12.61 11.00
CA ASP A 117 1.38 -11.54 11.72
C ASP A 117 1.33 -10.25 10.88
N THR A 118 0.14 -9.66 10.80
CA THR A 118 -0.12 -8.50 9.95
C THR A 118 0.61 -7.26 10.49
N GLN A 119 0.64 -7.06 11.81
CA GLN A 119 1.24 -5.88 12.43
C GLN A 119 2.77 -5.92 12.31
N ALA A 120 3.38 -7.07 12.61
CA ALA A 120 4.81 -7.29 12.45
C ALA A 120 5.25 -7.13 10.99
N THR A 121 4.43 -7.60 10.04
CA THR A 121 4.72 -7.43 8.61
C THR A 121 4.64 -5.95 8.20
N ILE A 122 3.64 -5.21 8.66
CA ILE A 122 3.53 -3.75 8.42
C ILE A 122 4.79 -3.04 8.91
N ALA A 123 5.19 -3.26 10.17
CA ALA A 123 6.37 -2.64 10.76
C ALA A 123 7.65 -2.97 9.97
N SER A 124 7.84 -4.25 9.63
CA SER A 124 9.01 -4.71 8.87
C SER A 124 9.08 -4.10 7.48
N LEU A 125 7.94 -3.93 6.81
CA LEU A 125 7.88 -3.31 5.48
C LEU A 125 8.22 -1.82 5.55
N ILE A 126 7.70 -1.07 6.52
CA ILE A 126 8.05 0.35 6.70
C ILE A 126 9.56 0.50 6.83
N ASP A 127 10.17 -0.24 7.76
CA ASP A 127 11.60 -0.19 8.02
C ASP A 127 12.43 -0.54 6.78
N GLU A 128 12.01 -1.57 6.02
CA GLU A 128 12.75 -2.00 4.84
C GLU A 128 12.62 -1.03 3.66
N ILE A 129 11.45 -0.41 3.47
CA ILE A 129 11.27 0.61 2.42
C ILE A 129 12.10 1.85 2.73
N ASP A 130 12.11 2.30 3.99
CA ASP A 130 12.93 3.43 4.42
C ASP A 130 14.42 3.16 4.19
N ARG A 131 14.90 1.95 4.56
CA ARG A 131 16.27 1.51 4.26
C ARG A 131 16.56 1.47 2.77
N ALA A 132 15.67 0.88 1.96
CA ALA A 132 15.84 0.77 0.52
C ALA A 132 15.89 2.14 -0.16
N ARG A 133 15.05 3.09 0.27
CA ARG A 133 15.06 4.47 -0.21
C ARG A 133 16.35 5.20 0.18
N ALA A 134 16.80 5.05 1.43
CA ALA A 134 18.06 5.65 1.87
C ALA A 134 19.25 5.11 1.06
N ALA A 135 19.32 3.79 0.85
CA ALA A 135 20.35 3.15 0.03
C ALA A 135 20.31 3.63 -1.43
N ARG A 136 19.11 3.77 -2.01
CA ARG A 136 18.94 4.26 -3.39
C ARG A 136 19.36 5.73 -3.52
N SER A 137 19.02 6.58 -2.56
CA SER A 137 19.44 7.98 -2.54
C SER A 137 20.96 8.12 -2.38
N ALA A 138 21.58 7.28 -1.53
CA ALA A 138 23.04 7.23 -1.40
C ALA A 138 23.74 6.77 -2.68
N ALA A 139 23.15 5.82 -3.41
CA ALA A 139 23.65 5.35 -4.70
C ALA A 139 23.42 6.36 -5.85
N ALA A 140 22.42 7.25 -5.73
CA ALA A 140 22.07 8.25 -6.73
C ALA A 140 22.76 9.62 -6.53
N ALA A 141 23.50 9.81 -5.43
CA ALA A 141 24.24 11.04 -5.20
C ALA A 141 25.33 11.23 -6.29
N PRO A 142 25.36 12.36 -7.02
CA PRO A 142 26.36 12.56 -8.06
C PRO A 142 27.75 12.61 -7.43
N ALA A 143 28.72 11.92 -8.05
CA ALA A 143 30.12 12.02 -7.69
C ALA A 143 30.60 13.47 -7.91
N MET A 144 30.48 14.30 -6.87
CA MET A 144 30.96 15.67 -6.89
C MET A 144 32.49 15.63 -6.96
N LYS A 145 33.04 15.80 -8.16
CA LYS A 145 34.47 16.10 -8.31
C LYS A 145 34.75 17.42 -7.62
N PRO A 146 35.76 17.52 -6.74
CA PRO A 146 36.12 18.80 -6.16
C PRO A 146 36.59 19.69 -7.31
N ILE A 147 35.88 20.80 -7.51
CA ILE A 147 36.31 21.86 -8.42
C ILE A 147 37.45 22.56 -7.70
N VAL A 148 38.69 22.17 -8.00
CA VAL A 148 39.86 22.94 -7.60
C VAL A 148 39.95 24.14 -8.53
N GLU A 149 39.29 25.24 -8.15
CA GLU A 149 39.52 26.53 -8.77
C GLU A 149 40.98 26.92 -8.52
N GLY A 150 41.77 26.93 -9.59
CA GLY A 150 43.12 27.44 -9.57
C GLY A 150 43.11 28.92 -9.21
N VAL A 151 43.69 29.25 -8.07
CA VAL A 151 44.12 30.62 -7.80
C VAL A 151 45.52 30.77 -8.37
N ALA A 152 45.60 31.52 -9.45
CA ALA A 152 46.85 32.07 -9.96
C ALA A 152 47.40 33.12 -8.98
N ALA A 153 48.69 33.02 -8.68
CA ALA A 153 49.59 34.12 -8.37
C ALA A 153 51.03 33.69 -8.70
#